data_AF-A0A177SWQ7-F1
#
_entry.id   AF-A0A177SWQ7-F1
#
_cell.length_a   1.000
_cell.length_b   1.000
_cell.length_c   1.000
_cell.angle_alpha   90.00
_cell.angle_beta   90.00
_cell.angle_gamma   90.00
#
_symmetry.space_group_name_H-M   'P 1'
#
loop_
_entity.id
_entity.type
_entity.pdbx_description
1 polymer ?
#
loop_
_entity_poly.entity_id
_entity_poly.type
_entity_poly.pdbx_seq_one_letter_code
_entity_poly.pdbx_strand_id
1 'polypeptide(L)'
;MDIKPRRTPSVMAEGSDNGYRRPPLNSQLKSSGMITKLHGGDTWQVWKIQIFNLIQTAPNAEEILTGEIQESDPDYSLAIDIALGSLIGQTVQVDALGSLALSINGPKREKRGSALYAILRSPHERTDEATQRQMLGTLATLRQNGISLDFLFQLLNVTFSKAFSAGIELTEGMRRSYLMSSLDPRYSVF
;
A
#
# COMPACT_ATOMS: atom_id res chain seq x y z
N MET A 1 -21.65 18.97 64.86
CA MET A 1 -20.18 18.86 64.84
C MET A 1 -19.85 17.76 63.85
N ASP A 2 -19.53 18.17 62.62
CA ASP A 2 -19.14 17.29 61.52
C ASP A 2 -17.70 16.81 61.70
N ILE A 3 -17.51 15.49 61.78
CA ILE A 3 -16.20 14.84 61.78
C ILE A 3 -16.18 13.88 60.59
N LYS A 4 -15.61 14.34 59.46
CA LYS A 4 -14.89 13.48 58.51
C LYS A 4 -13.41 13.61 58.87
N PRO A 5 -12.64 12.51 58.96
CA PRO A 5 -12.04 11.89 57.77
C PRO A 5 -11.95 10.34 57.95
N ARG A 6 -11.46 9.48 57.06
CA ARG A 6 -10.40 9.56 56.06
C ARG A 6 -10.59 8.35 55.13
N ARG A 7 -10.64 8.57 53.82
CA ARG A 7 -10.49 7.48 52.84
C ARG A 7 -9.06 6.95 52.93
N THR A 8 -8.90 5.68 53.22
CA THR A 8 -7.71 4.92 52.86
C THR A 8 -7.99 4.18 51.54
N PRO A 9 -7.14 4.31 50.52
CA PRO A 9 -7.23 3.46 49.34
C PRO A 9 -6.71 2.08 49.71
N SER A 10 -7.53 1.04 49.59
CA SER A 10 -7.04 -0.34 49.57
C SER A 10 -6.51 -0.58 48.16
N VAL A 11 -5.18 -0.52 48.06
CA VAL A 11 -4.42 -0.92 46.89
C VAL A 11 -4.29 -2.45 46.92
N MET A 12 -4.37 -3.06 45.73
CA MET A 12 -4.03 -4.45 45.39
C MET A 12 -5.12 -5.52 45.53
N ALA A 13 -5.79 -5.74 44.41
CA ALA A 13 -5.80 -7.07 43.80
C ALA A 13 -5.40 -6.90 42.33
N GLU A 14 -4.09 -6.83 42.08
CA GLU A 14 -3.51 -7.15 40.78
C GLU A 14 -3.81 -8.63 40.51
N GLY A 15 -4.59 -8.89 39.46
CA GLY A 15 -5.00 -10.23 39.08
C GLY A 15 -5.35 -10.28 37.60
N SER A 16 -4.31 -10.54 36.81
CA SER A 16 -4.34 -11.08 35.45
C SER A 16 -5.19 -10.35 34.40
N ASP A 17 -4.56 -9.45 33.64
CA ASP A 17 -4.61 -9.58 32.18
C ASP A 17 -3.39 -8.90 31.54
N ASN A 18 -2.22 -9.54 31.67
CA ASN A 18 -1.07 -9.24 30.81
C ASN A 18 -1.27 -9.86 29.41
N GLY A 19 -2.49 -9.77 28.87
CA GLY A 19 -2.69 -9.87 27.44
C GLY A 19 -1.93 -8.71 26.82
N TYR A 20 -0.98 -9.01 25.94
CA TYR A 20 -0.28 -8.03 25.11
C TYR A 20 -1.30 -7.08 24.48
N ARG A 21 -1.60 -5.95 25.15
CA ARG A 21 -2.43 -4.89 24.60
C ARG A 21 -1.59 -4.28 23.49
N ARG A 22 -1.95 -4.65 22.26
CA ARG A 22 -1.33 -4.12 21.05
C ARG A 22 -1.32 -2.59 21.13
N PRO A 23 -0.20 -1.94 20.79
CA PRO A 23 -0.10 -0.49 20.90
C PRO A 23 -1.21 0.18 20.10
N PRO A 24 -1.80 1.28 20.59
CA PRO A 24 -2.76 2.05 19.80
C PRO A 24 -2.08 2.57 18.54
N LEU A 25 -2.79 2.62 17.42
CA LEU A 25 -2.31 3.09 16.10
C LEU A 25 -1.55 4.44 16.21
N ASN A 26 -1.95 5.32 17.13
CA ASN A 26 -1.26 6.59 17.43
C ASN A 26 0.23 6.45 17.80
N SER A 27 0.63 5.34 18.43
CA SER A 27 2.04 5.07 18.74
C SER A 27 2.83 4.59 17.51
N GLN A 28 2.16 3.95 16.55
CA GLN A 28 2.72 3.50 15.29
C GLN A 28 2.82 4.62 14.24
N LEU A 29 1.92 5.60 14.32
CA LEU A 29 2.03 6.84 13.54
C LEU A 29 3.33 7.60 13.82
N LYS A 30 3.96 7.43 15.00
CA LYS A 30 5.27 8.04 15.30
C LYS A 30 6.45 7.36 14.58
N SER A 31 6.31 6.09 14.22
CA SER A 31 7.29 5.32 13.43
C SER A 31 7.14 5.52 11.90
N SER A 32 6.19 6.33 11.45
CA SER A 32 5.99 6.66 10.03
C SER A 32 7.22 7.31 9.37
N GLY A 33 8.13 7.89 10.16
CA GLY A 33 9.40 8.45 9.68
C GLY A 33 10.35 7.44 9.02
N MET A 34 10.12 6.13 9.18
CA MET A 34 10.88 5.07 8.50
C MET A 34 10.24 4.58 7.19
N ILE A 35 9.02 5.02 6.85
CA ILE A 35 8.37 4.61 5.61
C ILE A 35 9.00 5.36 4.43
N THR A 36 9.43 4.61 3.41
CA THR A 36 9.84 5.13 2.12
C THR A 36 8.70 5.94 1.55
N LYS A 37 8.88 7.24 1.36
CA LYS A 37 7.79 8.09 0.88
C LYS A 37 7.39 7.71 -0.54
N LEU A 38 6.08 7.74 -0.82
CA LEU A 38 5.56 7.50 -2.15
C LEU A 38 5.98 8.65 -3.09
N HIS A 39 6.80 8.31 -4.09
CA HIS A 39 7.22 9.15 -5.20
C HIS A 39 6.87 8.42 -6.50
N GLY A 40 5.68 8.70 -7.04
CA GLY A 40 5.18 8.09 -8.27
C GLY A 40 5.03 6.56 -8.22
N GLY A 41 4.92 5.94 -9.41
CA GLY A 41 4.65 4.50 -9.52
C GLY A 41 5.83 3.58 -9.16
N ASP A 42 7.07 4.07 -9.20
CA ASP A 42 8.26 3.24 -8.99
C ASP A 42 8.42 2.80 -7.53
N THR A 43 7.88 3.58 -6.60
CA THR A 43 7.91 3.28 -5.16
C THR A 43 6.60 2.69 -4.65
N TRP A 44 5.57 2.55 -5.51
CA TRP A 44 4.22 2.11 -5.11
C TRP A 44 4.22 0.80 -4.33
N GLN A 45 4.86 -0.24 -4.88
CA GLN A 45 4.84 -1.57 -4.25
C GLN A 45 5.59 -1.59 -2.91
N VAL A 46 6.74 -0.93 -2.83
CA VAL A 46 7.52 -0.85 -1.59
C VAL A 46 6.77 -0.05 -0.52
N TRP A 47 6.18 1.08 -0.90
CA TRP A 47 5.36 1.92 -0.03
C TRP A 47 4.14 1.14 0.49
N LYS A 48 3.40 0.47 -0.40
CA LYS A 48 2.22 -0.34 -0.05
C LYS A 48 2.55 -1.42 0.99
N ILE A 49 3.62 -2.19 0.75
CA ILE A 49 4.07 -3.24 1.68
C ILE A 49 4.41 -2.64 3.05
N GLN A 50 5.14 -1.52 3.09
CA GLN A 50 5.51 -0.87 4.35
C GLN A 50 4.31 -0.32 5.11
N ILE A 51 3.32 0.24 4.41
CA ILE A 51 2.06 0.71 5.01
C ILE A 51 1.29 -0.48 5.61
N PHE A 52 1.11 -1.56 4.85
CA PHE A 52 0.39 -2.74 5.34
C PHE A 52 1.10 -3.39 6.53
N ASN A 53 2.42 -3.50 6.50
CA ASN A 53 3.19 -3.98 7.65
C ASN A 53 3.02 -3.09 8.89
N LEU A 54 2.92 -1.76 8.72
CA LEU A 54 2.72 -0.85 9.83
C LEU A 54 1.34 -1.02 10.48
N ILE A 55 0.30 -1.18 9.66
CA ILE A 55 -1.09 -1.24 10.12
C ILE A 55 -1.55 -2.65 10.50
N GLN A 56 -0.79 -3.70 10.15
CA GLN A 56 -1.13 -5.12 10.40
C GLN A 56 -1.49 -5.43 11.87
N THR A 57 -0.99 -4.62 12.79
CA THR A 57 -1.22 -4.80 14.23
C THR A 57 -2.51 -4.13 14.72
N ALA A 58 -3.08 -3.22 13.94
CA ALA A 58 -4.35 -2.57 14.21
C ALA A 58 -5.52 -3.41 13.66
N PRO A 59 -6.53 -3.75 14.48
CA PRO A 59 -7.67 -4.54 14.05
C PRO A 59 -8.40 -3.89 12.88
N ASN A 60 -8.77 -4.68 11.88
CA ASN A 60 -9.58 -4.29 10.72
C ASN A 60 -8.98 -3.17 9.85
N ALA A 61 -7.73 -2.75 10.11
CA ALA A 61 -7.16 -1.56 9.48
C ALA A 61 -6.85 -1.78 8.00
N GLU A 62 -6.41 -2.98 7.62
CA GLU A 62 -6.14 -3.33 6.22
C GLU A 62 -7.44 -3.45 5.43
N GLU A 63 -8.45 -4.09 6.01
CA GLU A 63 -9.77 -4.33 5.43
C GLU A 63 -10.54 -2.99 5.26
N ILE A 64 -10.44 -2.09 6.25
CA ILE A 64 -10.97 -0.71 6.13
C ILE A 64 -10.21 0.04 5.03
N LEU A 65 -8.87 -0.03 5.00
CA LEU A 65 -8.05 0.71 4.04
C LEU A 65 -8.30 0.25 2.60
N THR A 66 -8.49 -1.05 2.39
CA THR A 66 -8.73 -1.65 1.07
C THR A 66 -10.19 -1.55 0.63
N GLY A 67 -11.11 -1.19 1.54
CA GLY A 67 -12.54 -1.04 1.27
C GLY A 67 -13.33 -2.35 1.34
N GLU A 68 -12.75 -3.40 1.92
CA GLU A 68 -13.45 -4.66 2.25
C GLU A 68 -14.46 -4.47 3.38
N ILE A 69 -14.13 -3.60 4.35
CA ILE A 69 -15.04 -3.11 5.38
C ILE A 69 -15.41 -1.66 5.05
N GLN A 70 -16.70 -1.40 4.84
CA GLN A 70 -17.27 -0.13 4.40
C GLN A 70 -18.06 0.55 5.53
N GLU A 71 -18.45 1.81 5.34
CA GLU A 71 -19.16 2.60 6.36
C GLU A 71 -20.48 1.96 6.86
N SER A 72 -21.09 1.10 6.04
CA SER A 72 -22.30 0.36 6.41
C SER A 72 -22.04 -0.84 7.31
N ASP A 73 -20.80 -1.31 7.41
CA ASP A 73 -20.46 -2.52 8.13
C ASP A 73 -20.30 -2.27 9.63
N PRO A 74 -20.74 -3.21 10.49
CA PRO A 74 -20.68 -3.05 11.94
C PRO A 74 -19.24 -2.97 12.47
N ASP A 75 -18.29 -3.55 11.73
CA ASP A 75 -16.87 -3.61 12.07
C ASP A 75 -16.08 -2.38 11.60
N TYR A 76 -16.75 -1.45 10.90
CA TYR A 76 -16.14 -0.22 10.42
C TYR A 76 -15.89 0.78 11.55
N SER A 77 -14.69 1.37 11.54
CA SER A 77 -14.33 2.44 12.46
C SER A 77 -13.86 3.67 11.70
N LEU A 78 -14.69 4.71 11.68
CA LEU A 78 -14.34 6.01 11.10
C LEU A 78 -13.08 6.60 11.76
N ALA A 79 -12.87 6.35 13.05
CA ALA A 79 -11.70 6.83 13.77
C ALA A 79 -10.41 6.16 13.27
N ILE A 80 -10.46 4.85 12.99
CA ILE A 80 -9.34 4.13 12.37
C ILE A 80 -9.13 4.65 10.94
N ASP A 81 -10.20 4.80 10.16
CA ASP A 81 -10.12 5.28 8.78
C ASP A 81 -9.48 6.69 8.67
N ILE A 82 -9.87 7.63 9.55
CA ILE A 82 -9.25 8.96 9.59
C ILE A 82 -7.76 8.90 10.02
N ALA A 83 -7.41 8.02 10.95
CA ALA A 83 -6.03 7.85 11.37
C ALA A 83 -5.17 7.25 10.23
N LEU A 84 -5.73 6.32 9.45
CA LEU A 84 -5.12 5.80 8.23
C LEU A 84 -4.94 6.90 7.18
N GLY A 85 -5.92 7.79 7.01
CA GLY A 85 -5.78 8.93 6.09
C GLY A 85 -4.67 9.90 6.51
N SER A 86 -4.50 10.09 7.82
CA SER A 86 -3.38 10.87 8.36
C SER A 86 -2.02 10.21 8.09
N LEU A 87 -1.94 8.87 8.20
CA LEU A 87 -0.74 8.10 7.86
C LEU A 87 -0.38 8.24 6.37
N ILE A 88 -1.36 8.10 5.48
CA ILE A 88 -1.16 8.27 4.04
C ILE A 88 -0.65 9.68 3.74
N GLY A 89 -1.30 10.70 4.30
CA GLY A 89 -0.88 12.10 4.11
C GLY A 89 0.57 12.38 4.54
N GLN A 90 1.07 11.70 5.57
CA GLN A 90 2.45 11.86 6.06
C GLN A 90 3.49 11.11 5.21
N THR A 91 3.08 10.05 4.51
CA THR A 91 3.98 9.14 3.81
C THR A 91 3.99 9.33 2.29
N VAL A 92 3.21 10.29 1.77
CA VAL A 92 3.21 10.68 0.36
C VAL A 92 4.09 11.92 0.16
N GLN A 93 4.97 11.93 -0.85
CA GLN A 93 5.72 13.14 -1.21
C GLN A 93 4.82 14.17 -1.89
N VAL A 94 5.21 15.45 -1.80
CA VAL A 94 4.45 16.59 -2.36
C VAL A 94 4.17 16.43 -3.86
N ASP A 95 5.07 15.83 -4.62
CA ASP A 95 4.88 15.62 -6.06
C ASP A 95 3.84 14.53 -6.36
N ALA A 96 3.77 13.49 -5.52
CA ALA A 96 2.73 12.46 -5.56
C ALA A 96 1.39 12.95 -4.95
N LEU A 97 1.40 14.08 -4.21
CA LEU A 97 0.17 14.74 -3.77
C LEU A 97 -0.60 15.36 -4.94
N GLY A 98 -0.05 15.52 -6.15
CA GLY A 98 -0.81 16.09 -7.28
C GLY A 98 -2.14 15.36 -7.52
N SER A 99 -2.13 14.02 -7.41
CA SER A 99 -3.33 13.17 -7.52
C SER A 99 -4.26 13.24 -6.30
N LEU A 100 -3.75 13.63 -5.13
CA LEU A 100 -4.48 13.72 -3.86
C LEU A 100 -4.91 15.14 -3.49
N ALA A 101 -4.28 16.17 -4.06
CA ALA A 101 -4.38 17.56 -3.62
C ALA A 101 -5.81 18.08 -3.74
N LEU A 102 -6.53 17.68 -4.79
CA LEU A 102 -7.94 18.03 -4.97
C LEU A 102 -8.86 17.34 -3.97
N SER A 103 -8.52 16.14 -3.51
CA SER A 103 -9.34 15.40 -2.53
C SER A 103 -9.09 15.90 -1.11
N ILE A 104 -7.82 16.19 -0.77
CA ILE A 104 -7.41 16.67 0.56
C ILE A 104 -7.73 18.16 0.75
N ASN A 105 -7.44 19.00 -0.25
CA ASN A 105 -7.58 20.46 -0.14
C ASN A 105 -8.81 21.02 -0.87
N GLY A 106 -9.56 20.18 -1.59
CA GLY A 106 -10.80 20.59 -2.25
C GLY A 106 -11.99 20.73 -1.30
N PRO A 107 -13.19 21.02 -1.83
CA PRO A 107 -14.36 21.36 -1.02
C PRO A 107 -14.83 20.24 -0.09
N LYS A 108 -14.55 18.97 -0.43
CA LYS A 108 -14.92 17.82 0.41
C LYS A 108 -13.95 17.56 1.57
N ARG A 109 -12.71 18.05 1.49
CA ARG A 109 -11.64 17.85 2.49
C ARG A 109 -11.60 16.41 3.01
N GLU A 110 -11.37 15.47 2.10
CA GLU A 110 -11.37 14.04 2.42
C GLU A 110 -10.27 13.71 3.42
N LYS A 111 -10.63 12.93 4.44
CA LYS A 111 -9.73 12.52 5.54
C LYS A 111 -9.67 11.01 5.73
N ARG A 112 -10.59 10.26 5.12
CA ARG A 112 -10.63 8.80 5.23
C ARG A 112 -9.46 8.19 4.46
N GLY A 113 -8.72 7.31 5.11
CA GLY A 113 -7.63 6.56 4.53
C GLY A 113 -8.09 5.68 3.39
N SER A 114 -9.23 5.02 3.52
CA SER A 114 -9.86 4.20 2.47
C SER A 114 -10.04 4.98 1.16
N ALA A 115 -10.62 6.18 1.23
CA ALA A 115 -10.84 7.04 0.07
C ALA A 115 -9.53 7.55 -0.53
N LEU A 116 -8.58 8.01 0.31
CA LEU A 116 -7.28 8.51 -0.15
C LEU A 116 -6.43 7.37 -0.78
N TYR A 117 -6.45 6.18 -0.18
CA TYR A 117 -5.78 5.01 -0.69
C TYR A 117 -6.38 4.55 -2.03
N ALA A 118 -7.70 4.56 -2.18
CA ALA A 118 -8.35 4.22 -3.44
C ALA A 118 -7.90 5.15 -4.60
N ILE A 119 -7.74 6.45 -4.33
CA ILE A 119 -7.24 7.42 -5.31
C ILE A 119 -5.79 7.11 -5.71
N LEU A 120 -4.93 6.81 -4.73
CA LEU A 120 -3.53 6.46 -5.00
C LEU A 120 -3.38 5.12 -5.70
N ARG A 121 -4.20 4.14 -5.32
CA ARG A 121 -4.23 2.79 -5.89
C ARG A 121 -4.64 2.81 -7.35
N SER A 122 -5.67 3.60 -7.68
CA SER A 122 -6.29 3.65 -9.00
C SER A 122 -5.28 3.69 -10.16
N PRO A 123 -4.31 4.63 -10.23
CA PRO A 123 -3.35 4.68 -11.33
C PRO A 123 -2.31 3.54 -11.34
N HIS A 124 -2.08 2.84 -10.22
CA HIS A 124 -0.99 1.87 -10.07
C HIS A 124 -1.45 0.41 -10.14
N GLU A 125 -2.71 0.16 -9.82
CA GLU A 125 -3.33 -1.18 -9.82
C GLU A 125 -4.52 -1.24 -10.78
N ARG A 126 -4.43 -0.51 -11.89
CA ARG A 126 -5.43 -0.56 -12.96
C ARG A 126 -5.48 -1.98 -13.52
N THR A 127 -6.60 -2.66 -13.30
CA THR A 127 -6.89 -3.98 -13.86
C THR A 127 -7.79 -3.93 -15.09
N ASP A 128 -8.07 -2.74 -15.64
CA ASP A 128 -8.93 -2.61 -16.80
C ASP A 128 -8.31 -3.25 -18.06
N GLU A 129 -9.17 -3.75 -18.95
CA GLU A 129 -8.73 -4.44 -20.17
C GLU A 129 -7.77 -3.61 -21.03
N ALA A 130 -7.92 -2.28 -21.07
CA ALA A 130 -7.04 -1.42 -21.85
C ALA A 130 -5.62 -1.41 -21.28
N THR A 131 -5.50 -1.30 -19.95
CA THR A 131 -4.22 -1.41 -19.24
C THR A 131 -3.61 -2.79 -19.45
N GLN A 132 -4.41 -3.86 -19.36
CA GLN A 132 -3.92 -5.22 -19.59
C GLN A 132 -3.38 -5.39 -21.01
N ARG A 133 -4.12 -4.93 -22.03
CA ARG A 133 -3.68 -4.96 -23.44
C ARG A 133 -2.42 -4.14 -23.65
N GLN A 134 -2.31 -2.96 -23.02
CA GLN A 134 -1.10 -2.14 -23.08
C GLN A 134 0.12 -2.86 -22.49
N MET A 135 -0.04 -3.56 -21.36
CA MET A 135 1.03 -4.33 -20.72
C MET A 135 1.47 -5.51 -21.58
N LEU A 136 0.53 -6.29 -22.13
CA LEU A 136 0.83 -7.39 -23.05
C LEU A 136 1.52 -6.88 -24.33
N GLY A 137 1.08 -5.74 -24.87
CA GLY A 137 1.72 -5.08 -26.00
C GLY A 137 3.16 -4.67 -25.69
N THR A 138 3.37 -4.03 -24.53
CA THR A 138 4.72 -3.62 -24.07
C THR A 138 5.65 -4.83 -23.98
N LEU A 139 5.21 -5.91 -23.34
CA LEU A 139 5.97 -7.16 -23.24
C LEU A 139 6.31 -7.76 -24.61
N ALA A 140 5.36 -7.76 -25.55
CA ALA A 140 5.57 -8.27 -26.90
C ALA A 140 6.56 -7.43 -27.73
N THR A 141 6.69 -6.13 -27.42
CA THR A 141 7.59 -5.20 -28.14
C THR A 141 8.97 -5.02 -27.51
N LEU A 142 9.18 -5.47 -26.28
CA LEU A 142 10.48 -5.34 -25.61
C LEU A 142 11.55 -6.13 -26.35
N ARG A 143 12.66 -5.47 -26.70
CA ARG A 143 13.80 -6.07 -27.42
C ARG A 143 15.11 -5.57 -26.83
N GLN A 144 16.15 -6.41 -26.92
CA GLN A 144 17.47 -6.11 -26.40
C GLN A 144 18.13 -4.90 -27.09
N ASN A 145 17.93 -4.65 -28.39
CA ASN A 145 18.31 -3.41 -29.10
C ASN A 145 19.56 -2.66 -28.59
N GLY A 146 20.69 -3.36 -28.36
CA GLY A 146 21.94 -2.75 -27.89
C GLY A 146 22.05 -2.47 -26.37
N ILE A 147 21.04 -2.77 -25.55
CA ILE A 147 21.15 -2.77 -24.09
C ILE A 147 21.79 -4.07 -23.56
N SER A 148 22.40 -3.99 -22.38
CA SER A 148 22.98 -5.17 -21.71
C SER A 148 21.89 -6.17 -21.32
N LEU A 149 22.27 -7.44 -21.21
CA LEU A 149 21.36 -8.50 -20.75
C LEU A 149 20.81 -8.20 -19.36
N ASP A 150 21.67 -7.77 -18.43
CA ASP A 150 21.25 -7.44 -17.06
C ASP A 150 20.18 -6.33 -17.03
N PHE A 151 20.34 -5.30 -17.87
CA PHE A 151 19.36 -4.22 -17.96
C PHE A 151 18.04 -4.71 -18.57
N LEU A 152 18.10 -5.57 -19.59
CA LEU A 152 16.91 -6.21 -20.16
C LEU A 152 16.17 -7.06 -19.12
N PHE A 153 16.90 -7.85 -18.33
CA PHE A 153 16.32 -8.65 -17.24
C PHE A 153 15.64 -7.78 -16.19
N GLN A 154 16.27 -6.68 -15.78
CA GLN A 154 15.66 -5.73 -14.85
C GLN A 154 14.37 -5.13 -15.44
N LEU A 155 14.41 -4.70 -16.70
CA LEU A 155 13.26 -4.10 -17.37
C LEU A 155 12.10 -5.08 -17.52
N LEU A 156 12.38 -6.35 -17.86
CA LEU A 156 11.38 -7.41 -17.91
C LEU A 156 10.79 -7.70 -16.54
N ASN A 157 11.61 -7.80 -15.49
CA ASN A 157 11.12 -8.04 -14.12
C ASN A 157 10.22 -6.90 -13.61
N VAL A 158 10.58 -5.65 -13.90
CA VAL A 158 9.74 -4.49 -13.60
C VAL A 158 8.42 -4.58 -14.38
N THR A 159 8.47 -4.92 -15.67
CA THR A 159 7.27 -5.04 -16.50
C THR A 159 6.37 -6.20 -16.06
N PHE A 160 6.93 -7.34 -15.65
CA PHE A 160 6.17 -8.46 -15.10
C PHE A 160 5.49 -8.09 -13.77
N SER A 161 6.17 -7.34 -12.90
CA SER A 161 5.58 -6.87 -11.64
C SER A 161 4.42 -5.90 -11.90
N LYS A 162 4.54 -5.04 -12.92
CA LYS A 162 3.47 -4.15 -13.38
C LYS A 162 2.30 -4.95 -13.99
N ALA A 163 2.58 -5.97 -14.81
CA ALA A 163 1.56 -6.84 -15.39
C ALA A 163 0.77 -7.60 -14.30
N PHE A 164 1.46 -8.13 -13.29
CA PHE A 164 0.81 -8.76 -12.13
C PHE A 164 -0.09 -7.77 -11.38
N SER A 165 0.39 -6.54 -11.17
CA SER A 165 -0.41 -5.46 -10.55
C SER A 165 -1.64 -5.08 -11.39
N ALA A 166 -1.59 -5.29 -12.71
CA ALA A 166 -2.72 -5.11 -13.62
C ALA A 166 -3.64 -6.35 -13.73
N GLY A 167 -3.43 -7.38 -12.90
CA GLY A 167 -4.23 -8.60 -12.90
C GLY A 167 -3.87 -9.61 -13.99
N ILE A 168 -2.69 -9.47 -14.61
CA ILE A 168 -2.19 -10.44 -15.59
C ILE A 168 -1.28 -11.44 -14.87
N GLU A 169 -1.76 -12.67 -14.72
CA GLU A 169 -0.95 -13.77 -14.21
C GLU A 169 -0.08 -14.35 -15.33
N LEU A 170 1.21 -14.03 -15.30
CA LEU A 170 2.21 -14.60 -16.20
C LEU A 170 2.86 -15.82 -15.58
N THR A 171 2.58 -16.99 -16.15
CA THR A 171 3.26 -18.24 -15.79
C THR A 171 4.77 -18.16 -16.08
N GLU A 172 5.55 -19.01 -15.42
CA GLU A 172 7.00 -19.06 -15.66
C GLU A 172 7.33 -19.34 -17.14
N GLY A 173 6.57 -20.22 -17.80
CA GLY A 173 6.71 -20.50 -19.23
C GLY A 173 6.47 -19.26 -20.10
N MET A 174 5.47 -18.44 -19.77
CA MET A 174 5.21 -17.18 -20.48
C MET A 174 6.33 -16.17 -20.26
N ARG A 175 6.82 -16.02 -19.03
CA ARG A 175 7.95 -15.12 -18.72
C ARG A 175 9.21 -15.52 -19.50
N ARG A 176 9.48 -16.83 -19.59
CA ARG A 176 10.58 -17.37 -20.40
C ARG A 176 10.36 -17.09 -21.89
N SER A 177 9.15 -17.29 -22.40
CA SER A 177 8.83 -16.98 -23.80
C SER A 177 9.05 -15.51 -24.13
N TYR A 178 8.62 -14.59 -23.26
CA TYR A 178 8.87 -13.16 -23.45
C TYR A 178 10.36 -12.85 -23.43
N LEU A 179 11.10 -13.36 -22.45
CA LEU A 179 12.55 -13.21 -22.39
C LEU A 179 13.22 -13.66 -23.69
N MET A 180 12.95 -14.91 -24.13
CA MET A 180 13.55 -15.45 -25.36
C MET A 180 13.19 -14.62 -26.59
N SER A 181 11.96 -14.12 -26.68
CA SER A 181 11.52 -13.24 -27.77
C SER A 181 12.13 -11.83 -27.73
N SER A 182 12.63 -11.42 -26.56
CA SER A 182 13.25 -10.11 -26.34
C SER A 182 14.77 -10.11 -26.58
N LEU A 183 15.43 -11.27 -26.58
CA LEU A 183 16.87 -11.36 -26.80
C LEU A 183 17.26 -10.96 -28.23
N ASP A 184 18.49 -10.46 -28.38
CA ASP A 184 19.08 -10.25 -29.72
C ASP A 184 19.11 -11.59 -30.49
N PRO A 185 18.85 -11.60 -31.80
CA PRO A 185 18.91 -12.81 -32.63
C PRO A 185 20.21 -13.62 -32.50
N ARG A 186 21.33 -12.99 -32.11
CA ARG A 186 22.58 -13.70 -31.82
C ARG A 186 22.46 -14.74 -30.70
N TYR A 187 21.44 -14.61 -29.84
CA TYR A 187 21.15 -15.54 -28.75
C TYR A 187 19.93 -16.43 -29.02
N SER A 188 19.28 -16.33 -30.19
CA SER A 188 18.02 -17.02 -30.49
C SER A 188 18.15 -18.49 -30.93
N VAL A 189 19.34 -19.09 -30.78
CA VAL A 189 19.65 -20.46 -31.27
C VAL A 189 19.45 -21.52 -30.18
N PHE A 190 18.75 -21.19 -29.09
CA PHE A 190 18.44 -22.12 -27.99
C PHE A 190 16.95 -22.47 -27.95
#